data_AF-A0A925YAF6-F1
#
_entry.id   AF-A0A925YAF6-F1
#
_cell.length_a   1.000
_cell.length_b   1.000
_cell.length_c   1.000
_cell.angle_alpha   90.00
_cell.angle_beta   90.00
_cell.angle_gamma   90.00
#
_symmetry.space_group_name_H-M   'P 1'
#
loop_
_entity.id
_entity.type
_entity.pdbx_description
1 polymer ?
#
loop_
_entity_poly.entity_id
_entity_poly.type
_entity_poly.pdbx_seq_one_letter_code
_entity_poly.pdbx_strand_id
1 'polypeptide(L)' 'GWIEIGGAGMVHPNVFRAVGYDPASVRGFAFGMGLSRMAMLKYGVDDLRAFYENDVRFLSQFR' A
#
# COMPACT_ATOMS: atom_id res chain seq x y z
N GLY A 1 8.69 -10.52 -16.53
CA GLY A 1 9.38 -10.64 -15.24
C GLY A 1 8.39 -10.43 -14.10
N TRP A 2 8.82 -10.62 -12.85
CA TRP A 2 8.00 -10.34 -11.67
C TRP A 2 8.40 -8.99 -11.06
N ILE A 3 7.43 -8.26 -10.50
CA ILE A 3 7.64 -6.98 -9.83
C ILE A 3 6.90 -7.03 -8.50
N GLU A 4 7.59 -6.66 -7.42
CA GLU A 4 6.99 -6.55 -6.08
C GLU A 4 5.99 -5.39 -6.01
N ILE A 5 4.80 -5.65 -5.47
CA ILE A 5 3.69 -4.68 -5.37
C ILE A 5 3.25 -4.38 -3.94
N GLY A 6 3.70 -5.17 -2.96
CA GLY A 6 3.32 -5.01 -1.56
C GLY A 6 3.66 -6.25 -0.73
N GLY A 7 3.52 -6.11 0.58
CA GLY A 7 3.76 -7.17 1.55
C GLY A 7 2.48 -7.57 2.28
N ALA A 8 2.42 -8.82 2.73
CA ALA A 8 1.31 -9.32 3.52
C ALA A 8 1.74 -10.45 4.44
N GLY A 9 0.99 -10.69 5.51
CA GLY A 9 1.30 -11.74 6.47
C GLY A 9 0.34 -11.85 7.64
N MET A 10 0.52 -12.91 8.42
CA MET A 10 -0.21 -13.12 9.66
C MET A 10 0.21 -12.07 10.69
N VAL A 11 -0.78 -11.47 11.36
CA VAL A 11 -0.54 -10.50 12.42
C VAL A 11 0.08 -11.24 13.62
N HIS A 12 1.20 -10.72 14.11
CA HIS A 12 1.92 -11.34 15.21
C HIS A 12 1.08 -11.27 16.52
N PRO A 13 0.99 -12.35 17.33
CA PRO A 13 0.26 -12.38 18.61
C PRO A 13 0.50 -11.20 19.55
N ASN A 14 1.73 -10.69 19.64
CA ASN A 14 2.09 -9.52 20.45
C ASN A 14 1.28 -8.27 20.07
N VAL A 15 0.90 -8.09 18.80
CA VAL A 15 0.08 -6.96 18.34
C VAL A 15 -1.32 -7.05 18.94
N PHE A 16 -1.93 -8.25 18.93
CA PHE A 16 -3.23 -8.48 19.57
C PHE A 16 -3.17 -8.23 21.08
N ARG A 17 -2.11 -8.70 21.76
CA ARG A 17 -1.93 -8.44 23.20
C ARG A 17 -1.81 -6.95 23.50
N ALA A 18 -1.11 -6.19 22.65
CA ALA A 18 -0.92 -4.75 22.84
C ALA A 18 -2.23 -3.95 22.76
N VAL A 19 -3.25 -4.47 22.07
CA VAL A 19 -4.58 -3.85 21.96
C VAL A 19 -5.67 -4.57 22.78
N GLY A 20 -5.29 -5.47 23.68
CA GLY A 20 -6.20 -6.12 24.64
C GLY A 20 -6.94 -7.37 24.13
N TYR A 21 -6.56 -7.92 22.97
CA TYR A 21 -7.14 -9.18 22.46
C TYR A 21 -6.31 -10.40 22.87
N ASP A 22 -6.98 -11.51 23.18
CA ASP A 22 -6.35 -12.81 23.41
C ASP A 22 -5.97 -13.49 22.06
N PRO A 23 -4.68 -13.68 21.76
CA PRO A 23 -4.24 -14.27 20.49
C PRO A 23 -4.60 -15.75 20.31
N ALA A 24 -5.07 -16.46 21.35
CA ALA A 24 -5.56 -17.82 21.21
C ALA A 24 -6.99 -17.87 20.62
N SER A 25 -7.80 -16.85 20.91
CA SER A 25 -9.17 -16.74 20.43
C SER A 25 -9.31 -16.00 19.09
N VAL A 26 -8.37 -15.10 18.78
CA VAL A 26 -8.39 -14.32 17.54
C VAL A 26 -7.14 -14.51 16.70
N ARG A 27 -7.32 -14.53 15.38
CA ARG A 27 -6.25 -14.50 14.39
C ARG A 27 -6.53 -13.40 13.38
N GLY A 28 -5.50 -12.85 12.76
CA GLY A 28 -5.67 -11.85 11.72
C GLY A 28 -4.55 -11.88 10.70
N PHE A 29 -4.87 -11.28 9.56
CA PHE A 29 -3.98 -11.12 8.43
C PHE A 29 -3.91 -9.63 8.11
N ALA A 30 -2.71 -9.13 7.82
CA ALA A 30 -2.48 -7.75 7.43
C ALA A 30 -1.71 -7.69 6.12
N PHE A 31 -1.96 -6.65 5.36
CA PHE A 31 -1.25 -6.36 4.11
C PHE A 31 -1.04 -4.86 3.96
N GLY A 32 -0.03 -4.50 3.17
CA GLY A 32 0.33 -3.12 2.91
C GLY A 32 0.91 -2.96 1.51
N MET A 33 0.52 -1.88 0.85
CA MET A 33 0.97 -1.54 -0.50
C MET A 33 0.97 -0.03 -0.68
N GLY A 34 1.94 0.47 -1.45
CA GLY A 34 2.09 1.89 -1.74
C GLY A 34 1.15 2.33 -2.87
N LEU A 35 0.22 3.23 -2.58
CA LEU A 35 -0.72 3.76 -3.58
C LEU A 35 0.00 4.36 -4.79
N SER A 36 1.06 5.15 -4.56
CA SER A 36 1.84 5.74 -5.65
C SER A 36 2.49 4.67 -6.53
N ARG A 37 3.01 3.57 -5.95
CA ARG A 37 3.61 2.48 -6.73
C ARG A 37 2.57 1.79 -7.62
N MET A 38 1.38 1.54 -7.09
CA MET A 38 0.28 0.97 -7.86
C MET A 38 -0.17 1.91 -8.98
N ALA A 39 -0.28 3.22 -8.70
CA ALA A 39 -0.65 4.23 -9.69
C ALA A 39 0.39 4.31 -10.82
N MET A 40 1.68 4.33 -10.50
CA MET A 40 2.75 4.32 -11.49
C MET A 40 2.67 3.11 -12.43
N LEU A 41 2.47 1.91 -11.88
CA LEU A 41 2.35 0.70 -12.68
C LEU A 41 1.07 0.67 -13.52
N LYS A 42 -0.06 1.13 -12.95
CA LYS A 42 -1.37 1.11 -13.64
C LYS A 42 -1.43 2.14 -14.77
N TYR A 43 -0.87 3.32 -14.55
CA TYR A 43 -1.01 4.46 -15.46
C TYR A 43 0.27 4.79 -16.24
N GLY A 44 1.34 4.01 -16.07
CA GLY A 44 2.62 4.24 -16.75
C GLY A 44 3.28 5.56 -16.36
N VAL A 45 3.16 5.97 -15.09
CA VAL A 45 3.83 7.18 -14.58
C VAL A 45 5.27 6.82 -14.23
N ASP A 46 6.23 7.42 -14.94
CA ASP A 46 7.65 7.11 -14.80
C ASP A 46 8.31 7.78 -13.59
N ASP A 47 7.77 8.92 -13.13
CA ASP A 47 8.36 9.74 -12.07
C ASP A 47 7.37 9.96 -10.90
N LEU A 48 7.78 9.57 -9.69
CA LEU A 48 7.02 9.74 -8.47
C LEU A 48 6.74 11.21 -8.13
N ARG A 49 7.63 12.14 -8.53
CA ARG A 49 7.50 13.57 -8.23
C ARG A 49 6.26 14.19 -8.86
N ALA A 50 5.82 13.66 -10.00
CA ALA A 50 4.62 14.13 -10.68
C ALA A 50 3.37 14.13 -9.79
N PHE A 51 3.29 13.22 -8.80
CA PHE A 51 2.17 13.20 -7.85
C PHE A 51 2.21 14.34 -6.81
N TYR A 52 3.36 14.97 -6.58
CA TYR A 52 3.54 16.01 -5.55
C TYR A 52 3.65 17.42 -6.14
N GLU A 53 4.02 17.55 -7.42
CA GLU A 53 4.20 18.84 -8.10
C GLU A 53 2.89 19.57 -8.42
N ASN A 54 1.74 18.87 -8.39
CA ASN A 54 0.40 19.42 -8.68
C ASN A 54 0.30 20.13 -10.04
N ASP A 55 1.05 19.68 -11.05
CA ASP A 55 0.98 20.23 -12.40
C ASP A 55 -0.39 19.92 -13.03
N VAL A 56 -1.14 20.96 -13.40
CA VAL A 56 -2.45 20.84 -14.04
C VAL A 56 -2.41 20.02 -15.34
N ARG A 57 -1.29 20.02 -16.07
CA ARG A 57 -1.09 19.23 -17.31
C ARG A 57 -0.98 17.74 -17.01
N PHE A 58 -0.40 17.38 -15.87
CA PHE A 58 -0.37 16.01 -15.38
C PHE A 58 -1.76 15.59 -14.90
N LEU A 59 -2.36 16.39 -14.04
CA LEU A 59 -3.66 16.09 -13.43
C LEU A 59 -4.80 15.96 -14.48
N SER A 60 -4.74 16.72 -15.57
CA SER A 60 -5.75 16.65 -16.63
C SER A 60 -5.77 15.31 -17.38
N GLN A 61 -4.74 14.48 -17.26
CA GLN A 61 -4.65 13.18 -17.94
C GLN A 61 -5.53 12.10 -17.31
N PHE A 62 -6.05 12.33 -16.09
CA PHE A 62 -6.79 11.34 -15.30
C PHE A 62 -8.27 11.71 -15.10
N ARG A 63 -8.83 12.54 -15.98
CA ARG A 63 -10.26 12.87 -16.02
C ARG A 63 -11.12 11.73 -16.53
#